data_AF-A0A926ZVV1-F1
#
_entry.id   AF-A0A926ZVV1-F1
#
_cell.length_a   1.000
_cell.length_b   1.000
_cell.length_c   1.000
_cell.angle_alpha   90.00
_cell.angle_beta   90.00
_cell.angle_gamma   90.00
#
_symmetry.space_group_name_H-M   'P 1'
#
loop_
_entity.id
_entity.type
_entity.pdbx_description
1 polymer ?
#
loop_
_entity_poly.entity_id
_entity_poly.type
_entity_poly.pdbx_seq_one_letter_code
_entity_poly.pdbx_strand_id
1 'polypeptide(L)'
;MVIPRIARRTVSFVDEYCQAYRNLFNDVRSFECFKYLHVGPMGELPRKSLSAIARVVGLKDSQNLHHFLHPAVWDTSQLRSRRLQLVKSVLGDIPIILIIDETGDRKKGNATDYVATANFT
;
A
#
# COMPACT_ATOMS: atom_id res chain seq x y z
N MET A 1 -16.05 -8.27 25.30
CA MET A 1 -15.56 -8.23 23.89
C MET A 1 -15.68 -6.79 23.41
N VAL A 2 -14.59 -6.11 23.08
CA VAL A 2 -14.64 -4.71 22.61
C VAL A 2 -14.98 -4.72 21.13
N ILE A 3 -16.08 -4.06 20.75
CA ILE A 3 -16.46 -3.91 19.35
C ILE A 3 -15.41 -3.03 18.66
N PRO A 4 -14.76 -3.49 17.58
CA PRO A 4 -13.80 -2.67 16.86
C PRO A 4 -14.49 -1.40 16.32
N ARG A 5 -13.87 -0.24 16.54
CA ARG A 5 -14.37 1.02 15.96
C ARG A 5 -14.40 0.95 14.43
N ILE A 6 -15.26 1.73 13.80
CA ILE A 6 -15.29 1.86 12.35
C ILE A 6 -14.05 2.64 11.88
N ALA A 7 -13.48 2.23 10.75
CA ALA A 7 -12.37 2.95 10.13
C ALA A 7 -12.83 4.34 9.64
N ARG A 8 -12.00 5.36 9.83
CA ARG A 8 -12.22 6.71 9.28
C ARG A 8 -12.38 6.63 7.76
N ARG A 9 -13.36 7.36 7.26
CA ARG A 9 -13.58 7.52 5.81
C ARG A 9 -12.48 8.37 5.18
N THR A 10 -12.17 8.09 3.93
CA THR A 10 -11.32 8.96 3.09
C THR A 10 -12.16 9.41 1.88
N VAL A 11 -11.61 9.36 0.67
CA VAL A 11 -12.35 9.57 -0.58
C VAL A 11 -13.05 8.26 -0.95
N SER A 12 -14.29 8.35 -1.47
CA SER A 12 -15.18 7.19 -1.63
C SER A 12 -14.57 6.06 -2.46
N PHE A 13 -13.94 6.37 -3.61
CA PHE A 13 -13.36 5.34 -4.47
C PHE A 13 -12.18 4.59 -3.81
N VAL A 14 -11.43 5.26 -2.92
CA VAL A 14 -10.39 4.60 -2.11
C VAL A 14 -11.04 3.72 -1.06
N ASP A 15 -12.07 4.22 -0.37
CA ASP A 15 -12.81 3.45 0.62
C ASP A 15 -13.40 2.17 0.03
N GLU A 16 -14.03 2.27 -1.14
CA GLU A 16 -14.64 1.17 -1.90
C GLU A 16 -13.60 0.16 -2.35
N TYR A 17 -12.51 0.62 -3.00
CA TYR A 17 -11.43 -0.27 -3.42
C TYR A 17 -10.77 -0.99 -2.24
N CYS A 18 -10.45 -0.25 -1.17
CA CYS A 18 -9.80 -0.82 0.00
C CYS A 18 -10.70 -1.79 0.77
N GLN A 19 -12.03 -1.64 0.70
CA GLN A 19 -12.96 -2.54 1.39
C GLN A 19 -12.75 -4.01 1.01
N ALA A 20 -12.36 -4.28 -0.24
CA ALA A 20 -12.02 -5.62 -0.72
C ALA A 20 -10.78 -6.24 -0.03
N TYR A 21 -10.05 -5.49 0.78
CA TYR A 21 -8.87 -5.94 1.54
C TYR A 21 -9.08 -5.91 3.06
N ARG A 22 -10.26 -5.47 3.54
CA ARG A 22 -10.49 -5.23 4.98
C ARG A 22 -10.13 -6.43 5.86
N ASN A 23 -10.46 -7.64 5.40
CA ASN A 23 -10.26 -8.87 6.15
C ASN A 23 -8.79 -9.33 6.25
N LEU A 24 -7.87 -8.66 5.54
CA LEU A 24 -6.43 -8.94 5.62
C LEU A 24 -5.75 -8.26 6.81
N PHE A 25 -6.46 -7.38 7.53
CA PHE A 25 -5.92 -6.59 8.63
C PHE A 25 -6.61 -6.93 9.94
N ASN A 26 -5.81 -7.35 10.93
CA ASN A 26 -6.28 -7.75 12.26
C ASN A 26 -6.88 -6.58 13.06
N ASP A 27 -6.44 -5.35 12.78
CA ASP A 27 -6.90 -4.18 13.49
C ASP A 27 -7.31 -3.02 12.56
N VAL A 28 -8.11 -2.13 13.09
CA VAL A 28 -8.70 -1.01 12.36
C VAL A 28 -7.64 0.02 11.95
N ARG A 29 -6.57 0.21 12.75
CA ARG A 29 -5.52 1.19 12.45
C ARG A 29 -4.68 0.73 11.27
N SER A 30 -4.37 -0.56 11.19
CA SER A 30 -3.70 -1.13 10.02
C SER A 30 -4.53 -0.93 8.75
N PHE A 31 -5.84 -1.17 8.81
CA PHE A 31 -6.72 -0.92 7.68
C PHE A 31 -6.81 0.57 7.30
N GLU A 32 -6.86 1.49 8.27
CA GLU A 32 -6.79 2.93 8.00
C GLU A 32 -5.48 3.34 7.34
N CYS A 33 -4.34 2.85 7.83
CA CYS A 33 -3.04 3.13 7.23
C CYS A 33 -2.96 2.63 5.79
N PHE A 34 -3.50 1.44 5.51
CA PHE A 34 -3.63 0.93 4.14
C PHE A 34 -4.41 1.90 3.24
N LYS A 35 -5.55 2.42 3.72
CA LYS A 35 -6.35 3.42 2.99
C LYS A 35 -5.58 4.72 2.77
N TYR A 36 -4.93 5.26 3.80
CA TYR A 36 -4.17 6.50 3.69
C TYR A 36 -3.01 6.40 2.69
N LEU A 37 -2.37 5.24 2.60
CA LEU A 37 -1.33 4.98 1.60
C LEU A 37 -1.84 4.88 0.16
N HIS A 38 -3.15 4.71 -0.06
CA HIS A 38 -3.76 4.86 -1.39
C HIS A 38 -4.08 6.32 -1.70
N VAL A 39 -4.60 7.06 -0.72
CA VAL A 39 -4.88 8.50 -0.86
C VAL A 39 -3.62 9.26 -1.28
N GLY A 40 -2.46 8.92 -0.71
CA GLY A 40 -1.18 9.58 -1.01
C GLY A 40 -0.81 9.60 -2.50
N PRO A 41 -0.57 8.46 -3.15
CA PRO A 41 -0.21 8.41 -4.56
C PRO A 41 -1.29 8.93 -5.51
N MET A 42 -2.56 8.81 -5.12
CA MET A 42 -3.71 9.26 -5.92
C MET A 42 -4.00 10.76 -5.79
N GLY A 43 -3.50 11.39 -4.72
CA GLY A 43 -3.63 12.82 -4.49
C GLY A 43 -2.55 13.64 -5.18
N GLU A 44 -2.85 14.90 -5.43
CA GLU A 44 -1.89 15.91 -5.90
C GLU A 44 -0.98 16.35 -4.74
N LEU A 45 0.02 15.53 -4.43
CA LEU A 45 1.07 15.88 -3.48
C LEU A 45 2.37 16.24 -4.20
N PRO A 46 3.06 17.32 -3.80
CA PRO A 46 4.35 17.69 -4.37
C PRO A 46 5.42 16.61 -4.12
N ARG A 47 5.28 15.83 -3.04
CA ARG A 47 6.08 14.65 -2.75
C ARG A 47 5.21 13.56 -2.12
N LYS A 48 5.40 12.31 -2.56
CA LYS A 48 4.68 11.13 -2.05
C LYS A 48 5.36 10.51 -0.80
N SER A 49 5.95 11.33 0.06
CA SER A 49 6.58 10.85 1.31
C SER A 49 5.54 10.54 2.38
N LEU A 50 5.86 9.66 3.33
CA LEU A 50 4.94 9.31 4.44
C LEU A 50 4.55 10.54 5.27
N SER A 51 5.46 11.48 5.46
CA SER A 51 5.19 12.75 6.16
C SER A 51 4.20 13.65 5.39
N ALA A 52 4.30 13.70 4.06
CA ALA A 52 3.38 14.47 3.22
C ALA A 52 1.99 13.82 3.21
N ILE A 53 1.94 12.49 3.08
CA ILE A 53 0.69 11.71 3.13
C ILE A 53 0.02 11.91 4.48
N ALA A 54 0.74 11.74 5.60
CA ALA A 54 0.22 11.92 6.95
C ALA A 54 -0.45 13.29 7.14
N ARG A 55 0.17 14.36 6.62
CA ARG A 55 -0.39 15.71 6.67
C ARG A 55 -1.72 15.80 5.91
N VAL A 56 -1.77 15.29 4.68
CA VAL A 56 -2.98 15.35 3.84
C VAL A 56 -4.12 14.51 4.41
N VAL A 57 -3.83 13.37 5.03
CA VAL A 57 -4.86 12.52 5.65
C VAL A 57 -5.20 12.91 7.10
N GLY A 58 -4.67 14.03 7.60
CA GLY A 58 -5.00 14.57 8.92
C GLY A 58 -4.43 13.77 10.11
N LEU A 59 -3.31 13.05 9.90
CA LEU A 59 -2.55 12.42 10.98
C LEU A 59 -1.61 13.43 11.63
N LYS A 60 -1.35 13.25 12.94
CA LYS A 60 -0.41 14.09 13.71
C LYS A 60 1.02 14.01 13.16
N ASP A 61 1.45 12.80 12.80
CA ASP A 61 2.78 12.48 12.31
C ASP A 61 2.74 11.23 11.41
N SER A 62 3.88 10.85 10.83
CA SER A 62 4.00 9.68 9.96
C SER A 62 4.22 8.36 10.70
N GLN A 63 4.24 8.33 12.03
CA GLN A 63 4.65 7.15 12.79
C GLN A 63 3.76 5.94 12.53
N ASN A 64 2.44 6.16 12.44
CA ASN A 64 1.48 5.09 12.13
C ASN A 64 1.72 4.50 10.73
N LEU A 65 2.05 5.35 9.74
CA LEU A 65 2.33 4.90 8.37
C LEU A 65 3.68 4.18 8.29
N HIS A 66 4.69 4.65 9.03
CA HIS A 66 5.98 3.96 9.14
C HIS A 66 5.80 2.57 9.77
N HIS A 67 5.08 2.48 10.88
CA HIS A 67 4.83 1.21 11.56
C HIS A 67 4.04 0.23 10.71
N PHE A 68 3.12 0.72 9.88
CA PHE A 68 2.38 -0.10 8.94
C PHE A 68 3.25 -0.72 7.83
N LEU A 69 4.36 -0.07 7.46
CA LEU A 69 5.27 -0.53 6.39
C LEU A 69 6.49 -1.30 6.90
N HIS A 70 6.93 -1.02 8.13
CA HIS A 70 7.95 -1.82 8.84
C HIS A 70 7.34 -3.16 9.28
N PRO A 71 8.08 -4.29 9.37
CA PRO A 71 7.59 -5.65 9.64
C PRO A 71 6.19 -5.71 10.22
N ALA A 72 5.24 -5.74 9.29
CA ALA A 72 3.86 -5.48 9.60
C ALA A 72 3.15 -6.81 9.83
N VAL A 73 2.14 -6.78 10.68
CA VAL A 73 1.37 -7.97 11.12
C VAL A 73 0.44 -8.50 10.00
N TRP A 74 0.60 -8.04 8.75
CA TRP A 74 -0.22 -8.41 7.60
C TRP A 74 0.63 -9.05 6.50
N ASP A 75 0.03 -9.97 5.75
CA ASP A 75 0.71 -10.83 4.80
C ASP A 75 0.75 -10.21 3.40
N THR A 76 1.96 -9.89 2.92
CA THR A 76 2.21 -9.32 1.60
C THR A 76 1.79 -10.24 0.46
N SER A 77 1.91 -11.56 0.65
CA SER A 77 1.55 -12.57 -0.33
C SER A 77 0.02 -12.68 -0.49
N GLN A 78 -0.72 -12.57 0.62
CA GLN A 78 -2.18 -12.52 0.62
C GLN A 78 -2.69 -11.25 -0.04
N LEU A 79 -2.09 -10.10 0.29
CA LEU A 79 -2.43 -8.83 -0.35
C LEU A 79 -2.21 -8.88 -1.87
N ARG A 80 -1.06 -9.43 -2.31
CA ARG A 80 -0.74 -9.61 -3.74
C ARG A 80 -1.74 -10.53 -4.42
N SER A 81 -2.08 -11.65 -3.78
CA SER A 81 -3.05 -12.62 -4.29
C SER A 81 -4.44 -12.01 -4.43
N ARG A 82 -4.93 -11.29 -3.42
CA ARG A 82 -6.22 -10.57 -3.46
C ARG A 82 -6.24 -9.54 -4.59
N ARG A 83 -5.17 -8.76 -4.76
CA ARG A 83 -5.06 -7.79 -5.86
C ARG A 83 -5.17 -8.46 -7.23
N LEU A 84 -4.45 -9.56 -7.44
CA LEU A 84 -4.51 -10.30 -8.70
C LEU A 84 -5.89 -10.90 -8.96
N GLN A 85 -6.56 -11.41 -7.93
CA GLN A 85 -7.95 -11.91 -8.03
C GLN A 85 -8.92 -10.80 -8.46
N LEU A 86 -8.82 -9.61 -7.85
CA LEU A 86 -9.66 -8.47 -8.20
C LEU A 86 -9.41 -8.01 -9.64
N VAL A 87 -8.14 -7.86 -10.05
CA VAL A 87 -7.78 -7.51 -11.43
C VAL A 87 -8.34 -8.55 -12.41
N LYS A 88 -8.18 -9.85 -12.12
CA LYS A 88 -8.73 -10.92 -12.97
C LYS A 88 -10.26 -10.84 -13.06
N SER A 89 -10.95 -10.57 -11.96
CA SER A 89 -12.42 -10.44 -11.97
C SER A 89 -12.92 -9.27 -12.81
N VAL A 90 -12.15 -8.17 -12.86
CA VAL A 90 -12.51 -6.99 -13.66
C VAL A 90 -12.18 -7.20 -15.14
N LEU A 91 -11.06 -7.85 -15.45
CA LEU A 91 -10.66 -8.14 -16.83
C LEU A 91 -11.55 -9.20 -17.48
N GLY A 92 -12.05 -10.18 -16.71
CA GLY A 92 -12.86 -11.28 -17.24
C GLY A 92 -12.15 -11.99 -18.39
N ASP A 93 -12.85 -12.08 -19.53
CA ASP A 93 -12.35 -12.71 -20.77
C ASP A 93 -11.86 -11.67 -21.81
N ILE A 94 -11.67 -10.41 -21.41
CA ILE A 94 -11.19 -9.36 -22.32
C ILE A 94 -9.75 -9.70 -22.75
N PRO A 95 -9.44 -9.74 -24.06
CA PRO A 95 -8.06 -9.87 -24.52
C PRO A 95 -7.20 -8.72 -24.00
N ILE A 96 -6.05 -9.04 -23.40
CA ILE A 96 -5.11 -8.06 -22.86
C ILE A 96 -3.74 -8.19 -23.51
N ILE A 97 -3.00 -7.07 -23.52
CA ILE A 97 -1.57 -7.06 -23.80
C ILE A 97 -0.85 -6.99 -22.45
N LEU A 98 -0.11 -8.04 -22.09
CA LEU A 98 0.72 -8.05 -20.89
C LEU A 98 2.09 -7.45 -21.22
N ILE A 99 2.38 -6.29 -20.63
CA ILE A 99 3.69 -5.66 -20.71
C ILE A 99 4.49 -6.10 -19.47
N ILE A 100 5.64 -6.73 -19.70
CA ILE A 100 6.59 -7.11 -18.65
C ILE A 100 7.83 -6.25 -18.85
N ASP A 101 8.15 -5.45 -17.84
CA ASP A 101 9.37 -4.65 -17.78
C ASP A 101 10.11 -4.99 -16.49
N GLU A 102 11.42 -5.22 -16.59
CA GLU A 102 12.28 -5.41 -15.43
C GLU A 102 12.83 -4.07 -14.96
N THR A 103 12.01 -3.32 -14.23
CA THR A 103 12.45 -2.06 -13.62
C THR A 103 13.19 -2.33 -12.30
N GLY A 104 14.51 -2.53 -12.40
CA GLY A 104 15.42 -2.62 -11.26
C GLY A 104 16.08 -1.28 -10.96
N ASP A 105 15.38 -0.40 -10.26
CA ASP A 105 16.01 0.85 -9.82
C ASP A 105 17.12 0.49 -8.80
N ARG A 106 18.38 0.75 -9.13
CA ARG A 106 19.52 0.48 -8.23
C ARG A 106 19.33 1.34 -6.98
N LYS A 107 18.79 0.75 -5.93
CA LYS A 107 18.64 1.44 -4.64
C LYS A 107 20.03 1.62 -4.02
N LYS A 108 20.38 2.86 -3.68
CA LYS A 108 21.49 3.15 -2.76
C LYS A 108 21.02 2.82 -1.34
N GLY A 109 21.75 1.97 -0.63
CA GLY A 109 21.43 1.52 0.74
C GLY A 109 21.77 0.04 0.92
N ASN A 110 21.59 -0.53 2.11
CA ASN A 110 21.99 -1.92 2.39
C ASN A 110 20.81 -2.83 2.81
N ALA A 111 19.58 -2.31 2.78
CA ALA A 111 18.45 -2.88 3.53
C ALA A 111 17.29 -3.40 2.66
N THR A 112 17.45 -3.45 1.33
CA THR A 112 16.41 -3.96 0.40
C THR A 112 17.03 -4.85 -0.66
N ASP A 113 16.29 -5.86 -1.12
CA ASP A 113 16.66 -6.60 -2.33
C ASP A 113 16.83 -5.64 -3.52
N TYR A 114 17.76 -5.95 -4.44
CA TYR A 114 18.20 -5.14 -5.59
C TYR A 114 19.10 -3.92 -5.29
N VAL A 115 19.78 -3.89 -4.15
CA VAL A 115 20.92 -2.97 -3.93
C VAL A 115 22.07 -3.36 -4.85
N ALA A 116 22.64 -2.38 -5.57
CA ALA A 116 23.84 -2.61 -6.36
C ALA A 116 25.04 -2.90 -5.43
N THR A 117 25.47 -4.16 -5.36
CA THR A 117 26.82 -4.47 -4.89
C THR A 117 27.80 -3.96 -5.95
N ALA A 118 28.34 -2.76 -5.73
CA ALA A 118 29.46 -2.26 -6.50
C ALA A 118 30.70 -3.08 -6.15
N ASN A 119 30.86 -4.25 -6.77
CA ASN A 119 32.12 -4.98 -6.78
C ASN A 119 32.62 -5.02 -8.23
N PHE A 120 33.21 -3.90 -8.66
CA PHE A 120 34.22 -3.93 -9.71
C PHE A 120 35.59 -3.87 -9.03
N THR A 121 36.13 -5.06 -8.75
CA THR A 121 37.55 -5.47 -8.83
C THR A 121 37.62 -6.90 -8.34
#